data_AF-A0AAW0WLK4-F1
#
_entry.id   AF-A0AAW0WLK4-F1
#
_cell.length_a   1.000
_cell.length_b   1.000
_cell.length_c   1.000
_cell.angle_alpha   90.00
_cell.angle_beta   90.00
_cell.angle_gamma   90.00
#
_symmetry.space_group_name_H-M   'P 1'
#
loop_
_entity.id
_entity.type
_entity.pdbx_description
1 polymer ?
#
loop_
_entity_poly.entity_id
_entity_poly.type
_entity_poly.pdbx_seq_one_letter_code
_entity_poly.pdbx_strand_id
1 'polypeptide(L)'
;QLLAALGGEKTRWTDNAHHLAQVYIYLTGDMLLAAGVIAYLGAFTPEYRMEQTTRWLQECRERGVPCSGEFVLASVLGDPLTIRDWTLNGLPTDPFSIDNGVIISNTTRWPLLIDPQGQANKWIRNMEKDNSLQVVKLSDPDFIRTLENCIQFGQPVLLENVGEELDPILEPLLLKQTFKQSGSTCIKLGDA
;
A
#
# COMPACT_ATOMS: atom_id res chain seq x y z
N GLN A 1 23.61 -29.53 27.42
CA GLN A 1 23.32 -28.19 26.87
C GLN A 1 22.32 -28.22 25.69
N LEU A 2 22.45 -29.13 24.71
CA LEU A 2 21.50 -29.23 23.58
C LEU A 2 20.05 -29.58 23.98
N LEU A 3 19.83 -30.50 24.93
CA LEU A 3 18.48 -30.89 25.40
C LEU A 3 17.71 -29.74 26.07
N ALA A 4 18.40 -28.84 26.78
CA ALA A 4 17.79 -27.67 27.40
C ALA A 4 17.43 -26.60 26.36
N ALA A 5 18.29 -26.40 25.36
CA ALA A 5 18.00 -25.52 24.22
C ALA A 5 16.82 -26.05 23.37
N LEU A 6 16.75 -27.37 23.15
CA LEU A 6 15.62 -28.04 22.50
C LEU A 6 14.31 -27.93 23.29
N GLY A 7 14.39 -27.95 24.62
CA GLY A 7 13.24 -27.75 25.51
C GLY A 7 12.65 -26.34 25.42
N GLY A 8 13.52 -25.31 25.46
CA GLY A 8 13.10 -23.92 25.27
C GLY A 8 12.50 -23.66 23.88
N GLU A 9 13.10 -24.26 22.85
CA GLU A 9 12.60 -24.15 21.49
C GLU A 9 11.24 -24.85 21.33
N LYS A 10 11.05 -26.04 21.91
CA LYS A 10 9.74 -26.71 21.91
C LYS A 10 8.64 -25.83 22.52
N THR A 11 8.90 -25.19 23.66
CA THR A 11 7.94 -24.28 24.28
C THR A 11 7.62 -23.11 23.34
N ARG A 12 8.64 -22.44 22.80
CA ARG A 12 8.46 -21.31 21.86
C ARG A 12 7.62 -21.69 20.63
N TRP A 13 7.88 -22.85 20.04
CA TRP A 13 7.11 -23.32 18.88
C TRP A 13 5.67 -23.68 19.24
N THR A 14 5.46 -24.23 20.44
CA THR A 14 4.12 -24.55 20.96
C THR A 14 3.32 -23.26 21.18
N ASP A 15 3.92 -22.27 21.83
CA ASP A 15 3.30 -20.96 22.06
C ASP A 15 2.98 -20.24 20.74
N ASN A 16 3.91 -20.28 19.78
CA ASN A 16 3.69 -19.72 18.44
C ASN A 16 2.55 -20.45 17.71
N ALA A 17 2.46 -21.78 17.82
CA ALA A 17 1.38 -22.54 17.20
C ALA A 17 0.01 -22.17 17.80
N HIS A 18 -0.07 -21.99 19.13
CA HIS A 18 -1.28 -21.51 19.80
C HIS A 18 -1.65 -20.09 19.37
N HIS A 19 -0.66 -19.20 19.28
CA HIS A 19 -0.87 -17.83 18.82
C HIS A 19 -1.40 -17.79 17.37
N LEU A 20 -0.77 -18.54 16.46
CA LEU A 20 -1.20 -18.63 15.06
C LEU A 20 -2.61 -19.23 14.93
N ALA A 21 -2.96 -20.21 15.77
CA ALA A 21 -4.32 -20.74 15.80
C ALA A 21 -5.36 -19.68 16.21
N GLN A 22 -5.02 -18.77 17.12
CA GLN A 22 -5.88 -17.64 17.47
C GLN A 22 -5.97 -16.60 16.35
N VAL A 23 -4.83 -16.22 15.76
CA VAL A 23 -4.78 -15.29 14.61
C VAL A 23 -5.62 -15.82 13.45
N TYR A 24 -5.55 -17.12 13.19
CA TYR A 24 -6.35 -17.78 12.14
C TYR A 24 -7.85 -17.60 12.34
N ILE A 25 -8.35 -17.61 13.58
CA ILE A 25 -9.77 -17.41 13.87
C ILE A 25 -10.21 -15.98 13.50
N TYR A 26 -9.37 -14.98 13.79
CA TYR A 26 -9.70 -13.56 13.57
C TYR A 26 -9.38 -13.05 12.17
N LEU A 27 -8.59 -13.81 11.40
CA LEU A 27 -8.06 -13.42 10.11
C LEU A 27 -9.13 -12.88 9.15
N THR A 28 -10.30 -13.53 9.07
CA THR A 28 -11.37 -13.11 8.17
C THR A 28 -11.88 -11.71 8.48
N GLY A 29 -12.14 -11.42 9.77
CA GLY A 29 -12.61 -10.11 10.18
C GLY A 29 -11.54 -9.02 10.07
N ASP A 30 -10.30 -9.35 10.45
CA ASP A 30 -9.19 -8.40 10.36
C ASP A 30 -8.88 -8.03 8.90
N MET A 31 -8.92 -9.01 7.98
CA MET A 31 -8.76 -8.77 6.55
C MET A 31 -9.91 -7.97 5.94
N LEU A 32 -11.15 -8.18 6.40
CA LEU A 32 -12.30 -7.40 5.98
C LEU A 32 -12.13 -5.93 6.35
N LEU A 33 -11.72 -5.65 7.59
CA LEU A 33 -11.45 -4.28 8.06
C LEU A 33 -10.31 -3.66 7.27
N ALA A 34 -9.19 -4.38 7.10
CA ALA A 34 -8.03 -3.89 6.35
C ALA A 34 -8.37 -3.55 4.89
N ALA A 35 -9.15 -4.41 4.22
CA ALA A 35 -9.64 -4.14 2.87
C ALA A 35 -10.51 -2.89 2.81
N GLY A 36 -11.38 -2.68 3.81
CA GLY A 36 -12.17 -1.45 3.94
C GLY A 36 -11.31 -0.20 4.10
N VAL A 37 -10.26 -0.27 4.92
CA VAL A 37 -9.32 0.85 5.12
C VAL A 37 -8.62 1.22 3.82
N ILE A 38 -8.05 0.23 3.12
CA ILE A 38 -7.34 0.45 1.85
C ILE A 38 -8.27 1.01 0.77
N ALA A 39 -9.49 0.47 0.67
CA ALA A 39 -10.43 0.84 -0.37
C ALA A 39 -11.04 2.24 -0.18
N TYR A 40 -11.32 2.62 1.07
CA TYR A 40 -12.16 3.80 1.35
C TYR A 40 -11.49 4.87 2.21
N LEU A 41 -10.58 4.51 3.10
CA LEU A 41 -10.14 5.42 4.16
C LEU A 41 -8.85 6.19 3.85
N GLY A 42 -8.16 5.87 2.75
CA GLY A 42 -6.89 6.50 2.36
C GLY A 42 -6.92 8.03 2.26
N ALA A 43 -8.06 8.64 1.92
CA ALA A 43 -8.19 10.10 1.80
C ALA A 43 -8.51 10.82 3.12
N PHE A 44 -8.83 10.09 4.19
CA PHE A 44 -9.36 10.68 5.43
C PHE A 44 -8.28 10.89 6.50
N THR A 45 -8.58 11.77 7.46
CA THR A 45 -7.70 12.10 8.60
C THR A 45 -7.60 10.94 9.59
N PRO A 46 -6.53 10.88 10.42
CA PRO A 46 -6.35 9.80 11.39
C PRO A 46 -7.57 9.60 12.31
N GLU A 47 -8.19 10.69 12.76
CA GLU A 47 -9.32 10.67 13.69
C GLU A 47 -10.53 10.00 13.05
N TYR A 48 -10.85 10.38 11.81
CA TYR A 48 -11.96 9.78 11.07
C TYR A 48 -11.70 8.30 10.77
N ARG A 49 -10.46 7.94 10.40
CA ARG A 49 -10.09 6.53 10.19
C ARG A 49 -10.34 5.70 11.44
N MET A 50 -9.88 6.20 12.60
CA MET A 50 -10.03 5.54 13.89
C MET A 50 -11.49 5.38 14.32
N GLU A 51 -12.31 6.44 14.16
CA GLU A 51 -13.75 6.37 14.43
C GLU A 51 -14.40 5.31 13.53
N GLN A 52 -14.10 5.33 12.24
CA GLN A 52 -14.73 4.45 11.27
C GLN A 52 -14.32 2.98 11.45
N THR A 53 -13.05 2.69 11.73
CA THR A 53 -12.58 1.32 12.00
C THR A 53 -13.15 0.77 13.30
N THR A 54 -13.28 1.61 14.34
CA THR A 54 -13.93 1.23 15.60
C THR A 54 -15.39 0.84 15.37
N ARG A 55 -16.11 1.64 14.58
CA ARG A 55 -17.50 1.33 14.21
C ARG A 55 -17.62 0.05 13.40
N TRP A 56 -16.74 -0.15 12.41
CA TRP A 56 -16.75 -1.40 11.62
C TRP A 56 -16.39 -2.63 12.45
N LEU A 57 -15.47 -2.49 13.41
CA LEU A 57 -15.13 -3.57 14.34
C LEU A 57 -16.33 -3.96 15.22
N GLN A 58 -17.09 -2.97 15.71
CA GLN A 58 -18.33 -3.23 16.44
C GLN A 58 -19.37 -3.95 15.57
N GLU A 59 -19.60 -3.49 14.34
CA GLU A 59 -20.52 -4.14 13.39
C GLU A 59 -20.11 -5.59 13.08
N CYS A 60 -18.81 -5.87 12.94
CA CYS A 60 -18.33 -7.23 12.74
C CYS A 60 -18.68 -8.13 13.94
N ARG A 61 -18.49 -7.62 15.17
CA ARG A 61 -18.83 -8.35 16.41
C ARG A 61 -20.33 -8.62 16.51
N GLU A 62 -21.16 -7.62 16.25
CA GLU A 62 -22.63 -7.75 16.28
C GLU A 62 -23.14 -8.77 15.25
N ARG A 63 -22.44 -8.90 14.12
CA ARG A 63 -22.76 -9.85 13.05
C ARG A 63 -22.09 -11.23 13.24
N GLY A 64 -21.37 -11.44 14.34
CA GLY A 64 -20.71 -12.70 14.65
C GLY A 64 -19.48 -12.98 13.77
N VAL A 65 -18.89 -11.97 13.14
CA VAL A 65 -17.62 -12.08 12.42
C VAL A 65 -16.48 -11.96 13.43
N PRO A 66 -15.63 -13.00 13.60
CA PRO A 66 -14.52 -12.94 14.52
C PRO A 66 -13.49 -11.91 14.05
N CYS A 67 -13.14 -10.98 14.94
CA CYS A 67 -12.10 -9.97 14.75
C CYS A 67 -11.20 -9.93 15.97
N SER A 68 -9.98 -9.41 15.79
CA SER A 68 -9.09 -9.08 16.89
C SER A 68 -9.70 -8.05 17.86
N GLY A 69 -9.12 -7.95 19.06
CA GLY A 69 -9.58 -7.03 20.10
C GLY A 69 -9.44 -5.55 19.69
N GLU A 70 -8.27 -5.20 19.18
CA GLU A 70 -7.94 -3.88 18.64
C GLU A 70 -7.42 -4.06 17.21
N PHE A 71 -8.04 -3.34 16.27
CA PHE A 71 -7.64 -3.39 14.87
C PHE A 71 -6.53 -2.36 14.60
N VAL A 72 -5.39 -2.83 14.09
CA VAL A 72 -4.28 -1.99 13.63
C VAL A 72 -3.89 -2.43 12.22
N LEU A 73 -3.97 -1.54 11.23
CA LEU A 73 -3.73 -1.90 9.83
C LEU A 73 -2.31 -2.45 9.63
N ALA A 74 -1.31 -1.78 10.20
CA ALA A 74 0.09 -2.21 10.11
C ALA A 74 0.36 -3.58 10.74
N SER A 75 -0.42 -4.05 11.73
CA SER A 75 -0.24 -5.41 12.26
C SER A 75 -0.87 -6.49 11.39
N VAL A 76 -1.84 -6.12 10.54
CA VAL A 76 -2.54 -7.06 9.65
C VAL A 76 -1.82 -7.19 8.31
N LEU A 77 -1.41 -6.07 7.72
CA LEU A 77 -0.83 -6.02 6.36
C LEU A 77 0.59 -5.46 6.31
N GLY A 78 1.12 -4.97 7.44
CA GLY A 78 2.47 -4.43 7.50
C GLY A 78 3.50 -5.53 7.72
N ASP A 79 4.51 -5.57 6.86
CA ASP A 79 5.70 -6.37 7.08
C ASP A 79 6.75 -5.54 7.85
N PRO A 80 7.25 -6.00 9.01
CA PRO A 80 8.18 -5.22 9.84
C PRO A 80 9.50 -4.86 9.15
N LEU A 81 10.00 -5.70 8.23
CA LEU A 81 11.22 -5.41 7.48
C LEU A 81 10.96 -4.31 6.45
N THR A 82 9.87 -4.42 5.71
CA THR A 82 9.44 -3.43 4.72
C THR A 82 9.16 -2.07 5.38
N ILE A 83 8.48 -2.05 6.53
CA ILE A 83 8.24 -0.80 7.30
C ILE A 83 9.56 -0.16 7.73
N ARG A 84 10.50 -0.98 8.20
CA ARG A 84 11.84 -0.49 8.58
C ARG A 84 12.56 0.12 7.39
N ASP A 85 12.49 -0.53 6.23
CA ASP A 85 13.10 -0.01 5.00
C ASP A 85 12.44 1.30 4.56
N TRP A 86 11.11 1.44 4.69
CA TRP A 86 10.45 2.72 4.46
C TRP A 86 10.96 3.82 5.39
N THR A 87 11.13 3.52 6.68
CA THR A 87 11.69 4.47 7.64
C THR A 87 13.12 4.89 7.27
N LEU A 88 13.96 3.95 6.87
CA LEU A 88 15.32 4.26 6.40
C LEU A 88 15.32 5.15 5.14
N ASN A 89 14.29 5.00 4.30
CA ASN A 89 14.08 5.82 3.10
C ASN A 89 13.35 7.14 3.37
N GLY A 90 13.02 7.46 4.62
CA GLY A 90 12.48 8.78 5.02
C GLY A 90 10.97 8.83 5.26
N LEU A 91 10.26 7.70 5.26
CA LEU A 91 8.91 7.63 5.80
C LEU A 91 8.97 7.87 7.33
N PRO A 92 8.16 8.79 7.89
CA PRO A 92 8.18 9.00 9.33
C PRO A 92 7.57 7.81 10.07
N THR A 93 7.96 7.66 11.34
CA THR A 93 7.66 6.49 12.17
C THR A 93 6.33 6.58 12.91
N ASP A 94 5.54 7.63 12.66
CA ASP A 94 4.23 7.76 13.27
C ASP A 94 3.23 6.76 12.65
N PRO A 95 2.24 6.27 13.42
CA PRO A 95 1.31 5.26 12.93
C PRO A 95 0.54 5.66 11.67
N PHE A 96 0.19 6.95 11.52
CA PHE A 96 -0.58 7.42 10.37
C PHE A 96 0.22 7.33 9.08
N SER A 97 1.51 7.70 9.12
CA SER A 97 2.40 7.59 7.97
C SER A 97 2.74 6.16 7.62
N ILE A 98 2.91 5.29 8.63
CA ILE A 98 3.07 3.85 8.41
C ILE A 98 1.81 3.28 7.72
N ASP A 99 0.62 3.63 8.21
CA ASP A 99 -0.65 3.22 7.59
C ASP A 99 -0.75 3.70 6.14
N ASN A 100 -0.34 4.94 5.84
CA ASN A 100 -0.29 5.42 4.45
C ASN A 100 0.69 4.59 3.60
N GLY A 101 1.86 4.22 4.14
CA GLY A 101 2.80 3.32 3.47
C GLY A 101 2.20 1.94 3.18
N VAL A 102 1.47 1.38 4.14
CA VAL A 102 0.75 0.10 3.98
C VAL A 102 -0.35 0.22 2.93
N ILE A 103 -1.14 1.30 2.94
CA ILE A 103 -2.19 1.56 1.94
C ILE A 103 -1.59 1.67 0.53
N ILE A 104 -0.52 2.45 0.37
CA ILE A 104 0.18 2.65 -0.90
C ILE A 104 0.73 1.34 -1.45
N SER A 105 1.26 0.48 -0.58
CA SER A 105 1.87 -0.79 -1.00
C SER A 105 0.86 -1.89 -1.33
N ASN A 106 -0.38 -1.78 -0.81
CA ASN A 106 -1.42 -2.79 -0.98
C ASN A 106 -2.59 -2.33 -1.88
N THR A 107 -2.63 -1.07 -2.30
CA THR A 107 -3.68 -0.58 -3.20
C THR A 107 -3.52 -1.12 -4.61
N THR A 108 -4.64 -1.42 -5.25
CA THR A 108 -4.67 -1.82 -6.66
C THR A 108 -4.77 -0.65 -7.63
N ARG A 109 -5.11 0.54 -7.13
CA ARG A 109 -5.19 1.79 -7.91
C ARG A 109 -3.90 2.58 -7.75
N TRP A 110 -3.57 3.42 -8.73
CA TRP A 110 -2.44 4.33 -8.59
C TRP A 110 -2.72 5.33 -7.47
N PRO A 111 -1.86 5.44 -6.45
CA PRO A 111 -2.10 6.32 -5.32
C PRO A 111 -1.85 7.78 -5.71
N LEU A 112 -2.79 8.65 -5.36
CA LEU A 112 -2.60 10.10 -5.39
C LEU A 112 -2.19 10.56 -3.99
N LEU A 113 -1.03 11.18 -3.88
CA LEU A 113 -0.49 11.64 -2.60
C LEU A 113 -0.72 13.14 -2.42
N ILE A 114 -1.43 13.50 -1.36
CA ILE A 114 -1.60 14.90 -0.92
C ILE A 114 -0.47 15.19 0.07
N ASP A 115 0.61 15.80 -0.42
CA ASP A 115 1.87 15.95 0.33
C ASP A 115 2.39 17.39 0.35
N PRO A 116 1.83 18.28 1.18
CA PRO A 116 2.24 19.68 1.25
C PRO A 116 3.68 19.87 1.76
N GLN A 117 4.24 18.88 2.47
CA GLN A 117 5.58 18.94 3.05
C GLN A 117 6.65 18.26 2.17
N GLY A 118 6.25 17.62 1.07
CA GLY A 118 7.14 16.88 0.17
C GLY A 118 7.81 15.68 0.83
N GLN A 119 7.22 15.14 1.91
CA GLN A 119 7.79 14.02 2.65
C GLN A 119 7.61 12.69 1.92
N ALA A 120 6.40 12.43 1.43
CA ALA A 120 6.11 11.23 0.66
C ALA A 120 6.87 11.25 -0.68
N ASN A 121 7.01 12.44 -1.29
CA ASN A 121 7.83 12.63 -2.48
C ASN A 121 9.30 12.20 -2.24
N LYS A 122 9.93 12.67 -1.16
CA LYS A 122 11.29 12.28 -0.79
C LYS A 122 11.40 10.78 -0.50
N TRP A 123 10.42 10.23 0.20
CA TRP A 123 10.37 8.80 0.52
C TRP A 123 10.33 7.93 -0.75
N ILE A 124 9.44 8.22 -1.70
CA ILE A 124 9.33 7.47 -2.97
C ILE A 124 10.63 7.59 -3.78
N ARG A 125 11.23 8.78 -3.86
CA ARG A 125 12.51 8.98 -4.56
C ARG A 125 13.66 8.17 -3.97
N ASN A 126 13.72 8.06 -2.65
CA ASN A 126 14.74 7.27 -1.98
C ASN A 126 14.49 5.77 -2.17
N MET A 127 13.24 5.34 -2.03
CA MET A 127 12.82 3.94 -2.20
C MET A 127 13.11 3.43 -3.62
N GLU A 128 12.86 4.24 -4.64
CA GLU A 128 13.00 3.88 -6.06
C GLU A 128 14.36 4.31 -6.66
N LYS A 129 15.33 4.68 -5.82
CA LYS A 129 16.63 5.22 -6.25
C LYS A 129 17.39 4.27 -7.18
N ASP A 130 17.34 2.97 -6.88
CA ASP A 130 18.04 1.95 -7.67
C ASP A 130 17.20 1.44 -8.87
N ASN A 131 15.93 1.85 -8.95
CA ASN A 131 14.97 1.41 -9.99
C ASN A 131 14.81 2.42 -11.13
N SER A 132 15.68 3.43 -11.22
CA SER A 132 15.65 4.46 -12.28
C SER A 132 14.33 5.23 -12.35
N LEU A 133 13.79 5.64 -11.20
CA LEU A 133 12.57 6.45 -11.10
C LEU A 133 12.60 7.64 -12.06
N GLN A 134 11.61 7.72 -12.94
CA GLN A 134 11.38 8.89 -13.78
C GLN A 134 10.43 9.86 -13.08
N VAL A 135 10.87 11.11 -12.95
CA VAL A 135 10.04 12.17 -12.38
C VAL A 135 9.62 13.09 -13.51
N VAL A 136 8.31 13.26 -13.65
CA VAL A 136 7.70 13.99 -14.76
C VAL A 136 6.59 14.90 -14.25
N LYS A 137 6.26 15.91 -15.04
CA LYS A 137 5.11 16.80 -14.84
C LYS A 137 4.25 16.80 -16.09
N LEU A 138 2.94 17.04 -15.92
CA LEU A 138 2.01 17.18 -17.05
C LEU A 138 2.38 18.34 -18.00
N SER A 139 3.09 19.35 -17.47
CA SER A 139 3.57 20.49 -18.26
C SER A 139 4.78 20.19 -19.13
N ASP A 140 5.41 19.03 -18.98
CA ASP A 140 6.65 18.71 -19.69
C ASP A 140 6.33 18.37 -21.16
N PRO A 141 7.00 19.00 -22.15
CA PRO A 141 6.71 18.78 -23.57
C PRO A 141 6.87 17.32 -24.00
N ASP A 142 7.77 16.59 -23.34
CA ASP A 142 8.09 15.19 -23.63
C ASP A 142 7.37 14.20 -22.69
N PHE A 143 6.38 14.66 -21.91
CA PHE A 143 5.68 13.85 -20.90
C PHE A 143 5.21 12.50 -21.43
N ILE A 144 4.45 12.51 -22.54
CA ILE A 144 3.88 11.29 -23.13
C ILE A 144 4.97 10.32 -23.58
N ARG A 145 5.99 10.83 -24.28
CA ARG A 145 7.11 10.00 -24.74
C ARG A 145 7.87 9.37 -23.56
N THR A 146 8.10 10.11 -22.49
CA THR A 146 8.74 9.58 -21.29
C THR A 146 7.87 8.51 -20.64
N LEU A 147 6.56 8.74 -20.55
CA LEU A 147 5.61 7.79 -19.97
C LEU A 147 5.52 6.48 -20.77
N GLU A 148 5.46 6.57 -22.11
CA GLU A 148 5.50 5.40 -23.01
C GLU A 148 6.76 4.55 -22.80
N ASN A 149 7.93 5.20 -22.75
CA ASN A 149 9.19 4.50 -22.48
C ASN A 149 9.16 3.80 -21.12
N CYS A 150 8.66 4.48 -20.08
CA CYS A 150 8.58 3.89 -18.74
C CYS A 150 7.68 2.65 -18.72
N ILE A 151 6.55 2.69 -19.43
CA ILE A 151 5.65 1.55 -19.55
C ILE A 151 6.31 0.40 -20.31
N GLN A 152 7.02 0.70 -21.39
CA GLN A 152 7.71 -0.31 -22.19
C GLN A 152 8.84 -1.01 -21.42
N PHE A 153 9.61 -0.26 -20.62
CA PHE A 153 10.77 -0.78 -19.90
C PHE A 153 10.48 -1.15 -18.43
N GLY A 154 9.26 -0.93 -17.95
CA GLY A 154 8.89 -1.20 -16.56
C GLY A 154 9.57 -0.28 -15.55
N GLN A 155 9.84 0.98 -15.93
CA GLN A 155 10.45 1.95 -15.03
C GLN A 155 9.38 2.64 -14.17
N PRO A 156 9.63 2.84 -12.86
CA PRO A 156 8.73 3.59 -12.00
C PRO A 156 8.60 5.05 -12.46
N VAL A 157 7.40 5.61 -12.32
CA VAL A 157 7.11 7.01 -12.64
C VAL A 157 6.50 7.72 -11.44
N LEU A 158 7.05 8.88 -11.10
CA LEU A 158 6.48 9.81 -10.13
C LEU A 158 5.99 11.05 -10.88
N LEU A 159 4.67 11.20 -10.98
CA LEU A 159 4.03 12.38 -11.55
C LEU A 159 3.88 13.46 -10.48
N GLU A 160 4.55 14.60 -10.68
CA GLU A 160 4.51 15.73 -9.75
C GLU A 160 3.52 16.81 -10.21
N ASN A 161 3.10 17.64 -9.25
CA ASN A 161 2.26 18.81 -9.47
C ASN A 161 0.94 18.47 -10.20
N VAL A 162 0.34 17.35 -9.84
CA VAL A 162 -1.01 16.99 -10.29
C VAL A 162 -2.00 18.04 -9.79
N GLY A 163 -2.70 18.68 -10.72
CA GLY A 163 -3.74 19.66 -10.42
C GLY A 163 -5.09 18.99 -10.10
N GLU A 164 -6.12 19.82 -9.95
CA GLU A 164 -7.51 19.34 -9.79
C GLU A 164 -8.03 18.64 -11.04
N GLU A 165 -7.51 19.05 -12.21
CA GLU A 165 -7.82 18.45 -13.50
C GLU A 165 -6.64 17.62 -14.01
N LEU A 166 -6.96 16.44 -14.52
CA LEU A 166 -6.01 15.54 -15.18
C LEU A 166 -6.34 15.47 -16.66
N ASP A 167 -5.30 15.38 -17.49
CA ASP A 167 -5.46 15.16 -18.91
C ASP A 167 -6.12 13.77 -19.16
N PRO A 168 -7.24 13.68 -19.89
CA PRO A 168 -7.92 12.43 -20.22
C PRO A 168 -7.02 11.39 -20.89
N ILE A 169 -5.88 11.80 -21.48
CA ILE A 169 -4.90 10.88 -22.06
C ILE A 169 -4.40 9.82 -21.06
N LEU A 170 -4.45 10.10 -19.76
CA LEU A 170 -4.04 9.19 -18.70
C LEU A 170 -5.12 8.18 -18.29
N GLU A 171 -6.37 8.35 -18.73
CA GLU A 171 -7.49 7.51 -18.31
C GLU A 171 -7.25 6.00 -18.57
N PRO A 172 -6.75 5.57 -19.75
CA PRO A 172 -6.44 4.16 -19.98
C PRO A 172 -5.43 3.61 -18.98
N LEU A 173 -4.42 4.42 -18.62
CA LEU A 173 -3.38 4.05 -17.66
C LEU A 173 -3.95 3.98 -16.23
N LEU A 174 -4.71 4.99 -15.82
CA LEU A 174 -5.27 5.10 -14.48
C LEU A 174 -6.26 3.97 -14.19
N LEU A 175 -7.06 3.60 -15.20
CA LEU A 175 -8.02 2.50 -15.16
C LEU A 175 -7.40 1.14 -15.49
N LYS A 176 -6.10 1.09 -15.83
CA LYS A 176 -5.38 -0.12 -16.23
C LYS A 176 -6.08 -0.88 -17.38
N GLN A 177 -6.60 -0.13 -18.36
CA GLN A 177 -7.30 -0.63 -19.54
C GLN A 177 -6.33 -1.31 -20.52
N THR A 178 -5.91 -2.53 -20.16
CA THR A 178 -5.01 -3.33 -20.98
C THR A 178 -5.79 -4.28 -21.90
N PHE A 179 -5.21 -4.58 -23.06
CA PHE A 179 -5.75 -5.54 -24.01
C PHE A 179 -4.64 -6.46 -24.52
N LYS A 180 -5.02 -7.62 -25.06
CA LYS A 180 -4.05 -8.55 -25.68
C LYS A 180 -3.99 -8.32 -27.18
N GLN A 181 -2.79 -8.06 -27.69
CA GLN A 181 -2.54 -7.95 -29.13
C GLN A 181 -1.32 -8.79 -29.48
N SER A 182 -1.47 -9.73 -30.43
CA SER A 182 -0.39 -10.60 -30.90
C SER A 182 0.36 -11.35 -29.78
N GLY A 183 -0.34 -11.72 -28.70
CA GLY A 183 0.25 -12.42 -27.54
C GLY A 183 0.85 -11.51 -26.47
N SER A 184 0.98 -10.21 -26.73
CA SER A 184 1.48 -9.21 -25.77
C SER A 184 0.32 -8.47 -25.09
N THR A 185 0.52 -8.09 -23.83
CA THR A 185 -0.36 -7.15 -23.12
C THR A 185 0.02 -5.73 -23.51
N CYS A 186 -0.93 -4.99 -24.06
CA CYS A 186 -0.76 -3.63 -24.55
C CYS A 186 -1.71 -2.69 -23.82
N ILE A 187 -1.36 -1.40 -23.80
CA ILE A 187 -2.19 -0.31 -23.32
C ILE A 187 -2.15 0.78 -24.37
N LYS A 188 -3.30 1.42 -24.64
CA LYS A 188 -3.36 2.55 -25.58
C LYS A 188 -3.19 3.84 -24.79
N LEU A 189 -2.22 4.65 -25.17
CA LEU A 189 -1.98 5.98 -24.62
C LEU A 189 -2.12 7.01 -25.74
N GLY A 190 -3.00 7.99 -25.56
CA GLY A 190 -3.30 8.97 -26.60
C GLY A 190 -4.00 8.39 -27.82
N ASP A 191 -3.98 9.17 -28.90
CA ASP A 191 -4.71 8.86 -30.15
C ASP A 191 -3.90 8.00 -31.15
N ALA A 192 -2.63 7.70 -30.87
CA ALA A 192 -1.76 6.94 -31.77
C ALA A 192 -2.03 5.43 -31.78
#